data_AF-A0A5C5US05-F1
#
_entry.id   AF-A0A5C5US05-F1
#
_cell.length_a   1.000
_cell.length_b   1.000
_cell.length_c   1.000
_cell.angle_alpha   90.00
_cell.angle_beta   90.00
_cell.angle_gamma   90.00
#
_symmetry.space_group_name_H-M   'P 1'
#
loop_
_entity.id
_entity.type
_entity.pdbx_description
1 polymer ?
#
loop_
_entity_poly.entity_id
_entity_poly.type
_entity_poly.pdbx_seq_one_letter_code
_entity_poly.pdbx_strand_id
1 'polypeptide(L)'
;MMEHKAFIFDYQKFEQELLPILQDALATGECSALISFIQQNIESLTDPYEGEPLEDDWEGMIETEDAHQYGDFALTKYYDPTADIGLGSAWESVQEIVPDDRRSSPILGLIVGSDNDPFDPGKMGSYFQSNGQVSESFGFLQQLAQEHSSEEVNEAVELLQRATQAQKGLYVTF
;
A
#
# COMPACT_ATOMS: atom_id res chain seq x y z
N MET A 1 8.52 -12.28 -12.89
CA MET A 1 8.08 -10.88 -13.04
C MET A 1 7.21 -10.61 -11.84
N MET A 2 7.43 -9.52 -11.12
CA MET A 2 6.61 -9.19 -9.94
C MET A 2 5.31 -8.57 -10.44
N GLU A 3 4.16 -9.05 -9.97
CA GLU A 3 2.86 -8.50 -10.35
C GLU A 3 2.55 -7.33 -9.43
N HIS A 4 2.51 -6.12 -9.97
CA HIS A 4 2.16 -4.93 -9.20
C HIS A 4 0.68 -4.94 -8.87
N LYS A 5 0.37 -5.06 -7.58
CA LYS A 5 -0.96 -4.90 -7.01
C LYS A 5 -1.10 -3.51 -6.43
N ALA A 6 -2.29 -2.93 -6.57
CA ALA A 6 -2.58 -1.66 -5.95
C ALA A 6 -4.03 -1.58 -5.49
N PHE A 7 -4.24 -0.90 -4.38
CA PHE A 7 -5.54 -0.79 -3.74
C PHE A 7 -5.83 0.65 -3.39
N ILE A 8 -7.09 1.06 -3.60
CA ILE A 8 -7.58 2.32 -3.08
C ILE A 8 -7.50 2.29 -1.56
N PHE A 9 -6.81 3.26 -0.98
CA PHE A 9 -6.38 3.20 0.42
C PHE A 9 -6.85 4.43 1.20
N ASP A 10 -7.47 4.22 2.37
CA ASP A 10 -7.88 5.31 3.28
C ASP A 10 -6.70 5.87 4.06
N TYR A 11 -5.76 6.49 3.33
CA TYR A 11 -4.50 7.00 3.87
C TYR A 11 -4.71 7.96 5.04
N GLN A 12 -5.74 8.81 4.99
CA GLN A 12 -5.99 9.77 6.06
C GLN A 12 -6.31 9.09 7.40
N LYS A 13 -7.13 8.03 7.38
CA LYS A 13 -7.41 7.27 8.61
C LYS A 13 -6.20 6.45 9.03
N PHE A 14 -5.53 5.79 8.07
CA PHE A 14 -4.31 5.05 8.34
C PHE A 14 -3.25 5.91 9.03
N GLU A 15 -2.99 7.12 8.52
CA GLU A 15 -2.03 8.08 9.07
C GLU A 15 -2.36 8.46 10.52
N GLN A 16 -3.64 8.58 10.85
CA GLN A 16 -4.09 8.98 12.19
C GLN A 16 -4.14 7.84 13.19
N GLU A 17 -4.51 6.64 12.74
CA GLU A 17 -4.88 5.53 13.60
C GLU A 17 -3.77 4.47 13.70
N LEU A 18 -3.27 3.96 12.57
CA LEU A 18 -2.34 2.81 12.55
C LEU A 18 -0.89 3.20 12.30
N LEU A 19 -0.62 4.19 11.46
CA LEU A 19 0.75 4.54 11.04
C LEU A 19 1.70 4.79 12.22
N PRO A 20 1.33 5.55 13.27
CA PRO A 20 2.22 5.77 14.41
C PRO A 20 2.51 4.47 15.19
N ILE A 21 1.51 3.59 15.31
CA ILE A 21 1.61 2.31 16.01
C ILE A 21 2.54 1.37 15.23
N LEU A 22 2.34 1.31 13.91
CA LEU A 22 3.14 0.48 13.02
C LEU A 22 4.61 0.92 12.99
N GLN A 23 4.86 2.23 12.90
CA GLN A 23 6.22 2.78 12.93
C GLN A 23 6.94 2.49 14.25
N ASP A 24 6.25 2.59 15.39
CA ASP A 24 6.82 2.26 16.69
C ASP A 24 7.13 0.77 16.83
N ALA A 25 6.23 -0.10 16.37
CA ALA A 25 6.43 -1.54 16.38
C ALA A 25 7.60 -1.98 15.49
N LEU A 26 7.76 -1.39 14.29
CA LEU A 26 8.93 -1.64 13.44
C LEU A 26 10.22 -1.15 14.10
N ALA A 27 10.21 0.04 14.69
CA ALA A 27 11.40 0.61 15.31
C ALA A 27 11.87 -0.14 16.57
N THR A 28 10.95 -0.75 17.32
CA THR A 28 11.23 -1.33 18.64
C THR A 28 11.13 -2.85 18.68
N GLY A 29 10.41 -3.46 17.73
CA GLY A 29 9.99 -4.87 17.77
C GLY A 29 8.79 -5.14 18.68
N GLU A 30 8.28 -4.14 19.43
CA GLU A 30 7.21 -4.34 20.41
C GLU A 30 5.83 -4.29 19.75
N CYS A 31 5.19 -5.45 19.59
CA CYS A 31 3.93 -5.58 18.84
C CYS A 31 2.65 -5.42 19.68
N SER A 32 2.77 -5.19 21.00
CA SER A 32 1.60 -5.17 21.91
C SER A 32 0.52 -4.15 21.51
N ALA A 33 0.93 -2.98 21.02
CA ALA A 33 0.02 -1.95 20.54
C ALA A 33 -0.66 -2.32 19.21
N LEU A 34 0.05 -3.00 18.29
CA LEU A 34 -0.52 -3.54 17.05
C LEU A 34 -1.54 -4.64 17.34
N ILE A 35 -1.21 -5.60 18.20
CA ILE A 35 -2.13 -6.67 18.62
C ILE A 35 -3.39 -6.07 19.26
N SER A 36 -3.22 -5.10 20.16
CA SER A 36 -4.35 -4.39 20.78
C SER A 36 -5.20 -3.65 19.76
N PHE A 37 -4.59 -3.09 18.71
CA PHE A 37 -5.31 -2.44 17.62
C PHE A 37 -6.15 -3.43 16.84
N ILE A 38 -5.60 -4.60 16.49
CA ILE A 38 -6.31 -5.66 15.76
C ILE A 38 -7.53 -6.13 16.57
N GLN A 39 -7.32 -6.47 17.85
CA GLN A 39 -8.39 -6.95 18.73
C GLN A 39 -9.54 -5.93 18.88
N GLN A 40 -9.22 -4.63 18.94
CA GLN A 40 -10.23 -3.56 19.06
C GLN A 40 -11.00 -3.30 17.76
N ASN A 41 -10.46 -3.73 16.62
CA ASN A 41 -11.01 -3.43 15.30
C ASN A 41 -11.42 -4.69 14.52
N ILE A 42 -11.44 -5.86 15.16
CA ILE A 42 -11.62 -7.17 14.51
C ILE A 42 -12.81 -7.21 13.53
N GLU A 43 -13.95 -6.64 13.92
CA GLU A 43 -15.18 -6.59 13.09
C GLU A 43 -15.02 -5.77 11.79
N SER A 44 -13.97 -4.96 11.69
CA SER A 44 -13.65 -4.12 10.52
C SER A 44 -12.42 -4.59 9.75
N LEU A 45 -11.81 -5.71 10.15
CA LEU A 45 -10.66 -6.29 9.49
C LEU A 45 -11.11 -7.48 8.64
N THR A 46 -10.35 -7.72 7.58
CA THR A 46 -10.44 -8.91 6.76
C THR A 46 -9.11 -9.65 6.77
N ASP A 47 -9.14 -10.91 6.39
CA ASP A 47 -7.97 -11.68 6.00
C ASP A 47 -7.24 -10.95 4.84
N PRO A 48 -5.95 -10.61 4.98
CA PRO A 48 -5.19 -9.96 3.90
C PRO A 48 -5.00 -10.84 2.65
N TYR A 49 -5.17 -12.16 2.76
CA TYR A 49 -4.96 -13.13 1.69
C TYR A 49 -6.26 -13.50 0.98
N GLU A 50 -7.36 -13.66 1.73
CA GLU A 50 -8.65 -14.09 1.18
C GLU A 50 -9.65 -12.94 1.04
N GLY A 51 -9.49 -11.85 1.80
CA GLY A 51 -10.44 -10.73 1.84
C GLY A 51 -11.72 -11.03 2.60
N GLU A 52 -11.86 -12.22 3.19
CA GLU A 52 -12.98 -12.60 4.03
C GLU A 52 -12.90 -11.94 5.42
N PRO A 53 -14.03 -11.72 6.12
CA PRO A 53 -14.02 -11.16 7.47
C PRO A 53 -13.10 -11.93 8.40
N LEU A 54 -12.33 -11.21 9.21
CA LEU A 54 -11.36 -11.83 10.11
C LEU A 54 -12.09 -12.57 11.26
N GLU A 55 -11.76 -13.85 11.47
CA GLU A 55 -12.39 -14.68 12.50
C GLU A 55 -11.80 -14.45 13.90
N ASP A 56 -12.53 -14.87 14.95
CA ASP A 56 -12.12 -14.70 16.35
C ASP A 56 -10.78 -15.41 16.69
N ASP A 57 -10.41 -16.44 15.93
CA ASP A 57 -9.18 -17.23 16.08
C ASP A 57 -8.06 -16.79 15.11
N TRP A 58 -8.11 -15.57 14.58
CA TRP A 58 -7.11 -14.99 13.67
C TRP A 58 -5.66 -15.11 14.15
N GLU A 59 -5.42 -15.13 15.47
CA GLU A 59 -4.08 -15.33 16.03
C GLU A 59 -3.45 -16.65 15.57
N GLY A 60 -4.26 -17.66 15.24
CA GLY A 60 -3.80 -18.93 14.67
C GLY A 60 -3.23 -18.82 13.25
N MET A 61 -3.49 -17.72 12.54
CA MET A 61 -2.91 -17.41 11.22
C MET A 61 -1.56 -16.69 11.32
N ILE A 62 -1.19 -16.23 12.51
CA ILE A 62 0.07 -15.54 12.76
C ILE A 62 1.18 -16.60 12.90
N GLU A 63 2.24 -16.45 12.13
CA GLU A 63 3.38 -17.38 12.05
C GLU A 63 4.67 -16.75 12.58
N THR A 64 4.94 -15.50 12.20
CA THR A 64 6.19 -14.81 12.53
C THR A 64 6.09 -13.96 13.79
N GLU A 65 4.87 -13.63 14.21
CA GLU A 65 4.59 -12.81 15.39
C GLU A 65 5.36 -11.47 15.39
N ASP A 66 5.58 -10.88 14.21
CA ASP A 66 6.31 -9.63 14.02
C ASP A 66 5.42 -8.47 13.55
N ALA A 67 5.99 -7.26 13.57
CA ALA A 67 5.27 -6.04 13.18
C ALA A 67 4.82 -6.07 11.71
N HIS A 68 5.48 -6.86 10.86
CA HIS A 68 5.13 -6.99 9.45
C HIS A 68 3.83 -7.77 9.31
N GLN A 69 3.75 -8.95 9.91
CA GLN A 69 2.56 -9.78 9.84
C GLN A 69 1.38 -9.14 10.56
N TYR A 70 1.55 -8.63 11.79
CA TYR A 70 0.47 -7.91 12.47
C TYR A 70 0.03 -6.66 11.70
N GLY A 71 0.97 -5.93 11.11
CA GLY A 71 0.67 -4.76 10.28
C GLY A 71 -0.16 -5.13 9.04
N ASP A 72 0.10 -6.29 8.43
CA ASP A 72 -0.63 -6.79 7.26
C ASP A 72 -2.13 -6.96 7.55
N PHE A 73 -2.44 -7.64 8.65
CA PHE A 73 -3.82 -7.81 9.14
C PHE A 73 -4.45 -6.47 9.53
N ALA A 74 -3.72 -5.60 10.22
CA ALA A 74 -4.25 -4.31 10.64
C ALA A 74 -4.54 -3.35 9.46
N LEU A 75 -3.82 -3.51 8.35
CA LEU A 75 -3.95 -2.66 7.16
C LEU A 75 -5.27 -2.88 6.41
N THR A 76 -5.86 -4.08 6.48
CA THR A 76 -7.11 -4.40 5.76
C THR A 76 -8.29 -3.57 6.23
N LYS A 77 -8.17 -2.86 7.35
CA LYS A 77 -9.11 -1.80 7.76
C LYS A 77 -9.26 -0.67 6.72
N TYR A 78 -8.21 -0.43 5.94
CA TYR A 78 -8.06 0.78 5.11
C TYR A 78 -8.11 0.51 3.60
N TYR A 79 -8.18 -0.75 3.18
CA TYR A 79 -8.37 -1.15 1.79
C TYR A 79 -9.11 -2.47 1.71
N ASP A 80 -9.66 -2.77 0.53
CA ASP A 80 -10.29 -4.06 0.24
C ASP A 80 -9.25 -4.97 -0.46
N PRO A 81 -8.82 -6.09 0.16
CA PRO A 81 -7.83 -6.99 -0.44
C PRO A 81 -8.28 -7.65 -1.76
N THR A 82 -9.58 -7.67 -2.03
CA THR A 82 -10.14 -8.25 -3.27
C THR A 82 -10.23 -7.23 -4.41
N ALA A 83 -10.05 -5.94 -4.12
CA ALA A 83 -10.24 -4.84 -5.06
C ALA A 83 -8.92 -4.36 -5.69
N ASP A 84 -8.12 -5.29 -6.22
CA ASP A 84 -6.89 -4.95 -6.94
C ASP A 84 -7.17 -4.14 -8.20
N ILE A 85 -6.48 -3.01 -8.32
CA ILE A 85 -6.51 -2.11 -9.48
C ILE A 85 -5.11 -1.92 -10.09
N GLY A 86 -4.13 -2.71 -9.64
CA GLY A 86 -2.74 -2.63 -10.01
C GLY A 86 -2.47 -2.84 -11.50
N LEU A 87 -1.21 -2.60 -11.89
CA LEU A 87 -0.77 -2.62 -13.27
C LEU A 87 -0.28 -4.02 -13.71
N GLY A 88 -0.35 -5.04 -12.86
CA GLY A 88 0.15 -6.38 -13.19
C GLY A 88 1.63 -6.32 -13.56
N SER A 89 2.00 -6.72 -14.78
CA SER A 89 3.38 -6.58 -15.29
C SER A 89 3.70 -5.22 -15.92
N ALA A 90 2.71 -4.40 -16.25
CA ALA A 90 2.90 -3.16 -17.01
C ALA A 90 3.68 -2.09 -16.23
N TRP A 91 3.73 -2.19 -14.90
CA TRP A 91 4.45 -1.24 -14.04
C TRP A 91 5.94 -1.14 -14.35
N GLU A 92 6.60 -2.24 -14.74
CA GLU A 92 8.04 -2.26 -15.02
C GLU A 92 8.35 -1.31 -16.19
N SER A 93 7.56 -1.38 -17.26
CA SER A 93 7.72 -0.53 -18.45
C SER A 93 7.49 0.95 -18.16
N VAL A 94 6.54 1.27 -17.28
CA VAL A 94 6.32 2.67 -16.88
C VAL A 94 7.48 3.14 -15.99
N GLN A 95 7.96 2.32 -15.06
CA GLN A 95 9.05 2.67 -14.16
C GLN A 95 10.37 2.94 -14.90
N GLU A 96 10.63 2.24 -16.02
CA GLU A 96 11.84 2.43 -16.86
C GLU A 96 11.93 3.82 -17.51
N ILE A 97 10.80 4.49 -17.74
CA ILE A 97 10.76 5.82 -18.37
C ILE A 97 10.60 6.96 -17.36
N VAL A 98 10.34 6.65 -16.09
CA VAL A 98 10.29 7.65 -15.02
C VAL A 98 11.72 8.06 -14.65
N PRO A 99 12.04 9.37 -14.56
CA PRO A 99 13.35 9.82 -14.10
C PRO A 99 13.69 9.38 -12.68
N ASP A 100 14.93 8.93 -12.47
CA ASP A 100 15.45 8.44 -11.17
C ASP A 100 15.68 9.55 -10.12
N ASP A 101 15.62 10.82 -10.50
CA ASP A 101 15.92 11.96 -9.60
C ASP A 101 14.73 12.36 -8.71
N ARG A 102 13.61 11.64 -8.82
CA ARG A 102 12.41 11.89 -8.02
C ARG A 102 12.58 11.39 -6.59
N ARG A 103 12.04 12.18 -5.65
CA ARG A 103 11.96 11.80 -4.23
C ARG A 103 11.12 10.54 -3.98
N SER A 104 10.11 10.30 -4.81
CA SER A 104 9.26 9.12 -4.75
C SER A 104 8.86 8.68 -6.14
N SER A 105 8.76 7.36 -6.35
CA SER A 105 8.19 6.81 -7.57
C SER A 105 6.72 7.23 -7.68
N PRO A 106 6.26 7.72 -8.85
CA PRO A 106 4.86 8.07 -9.07
C PRO A 106 3.94 6.83 -9.11
N ILE A 107 4.52 5.65 -9.30
CA ILE A 107 3.80 4.37 -9.31
C ILE A 107 3.76 3.81 -7.89
N LEU A 108 4.91 3.69 -7.23
CA LEU A 108 5.01 2.99 -5.94
C LEU A 108 4.64 3.90 -4.77
N GLY A 109 5.20 5.11 -4.69
CA GLY A 109 5.07 5.99 -3.53
C GLY A 109 6.25 5.92 -2.56
N LEU A 110 5.94 5.86 -1.26
CA LEU A 110 6.92 5.86 -0.16
C LEU A 110 6.78 4.62 0.72
N ILE A 111 7.88 4.21 1.33
CA ILE A 111 7.89 3.18 2.37
C ILE A 111 7.37 3.73 3.71
N VAL A 112 6.90 2.83 4.57
CA VAL A 112 6.69 3.07 6.01
C VAL A 112 7.80 2.35 6.78
N GLY A 113 8.35 2.97 7.82
CA GLY A 113 9.51 2.43 8.55
C GLY A 113 10.82 3.09 8.13
N SER A 114 11.94 2.41 8.37
CA SER A 114 13.27 2.93 8.03
C SER A 114 13.83 2.23 6.78
N ASP A 115 14.85 2.79 6.15
CA ASP A 115 15.48 2.14 4.99
C ASP A 115 16.07 0.74 5.32
N ASN A 116 16.41 0.51 6.60
CA ASN A 116 16.96 -0.77 7.06
C ASN A 116 15.87 -1.77 7.48
N ASP A 117 14.67 -1.27 7.80
CA ASP A 117 13.55 -2.07 8.27
C ASP A 117 12.24 -1.42 7.78
N PRO A 118 12.00 -1.47 6.46
CA PRO A 118 10.74 -1.00 5.89
C PRO A 118 9.66 -2.01 6.19
N PHE A 119 8.45 -1.52 6.48
CA PHE A 119 7.27 -2.37 6.51
C PHE A 119 7.16 -3.14 5.19
N ASP A 120 7.17 -4.47 5.26
CA ASP A 120 7.20 -5.35 4.10
C ASP A 120 6.62 -6.72 4.46
N PRO A 121 5.27 -6.85 4.53
CA PRO A 121 4.61 -8.07 4.96
C PRO A 121 4.85 -9.23 3.98
N GLY A 122 4.84 -8.96 2.68
CA GLY A 122 5.08 -9.94 1.63
C GLY A 122 6.55 -10.21 1.31
N LYS A 123 7.50 -9.45 1.90
CA LYS A 123 8.94 -9.49 1.57
C LYS A 123 9.25 -9.16 0.11
N MET A 124 8.37 -8.40 -0.53
CA MET A 124 8.46 -7.99 -1.94
C MET A 124 8.31 -6.48 -2.13
N GLY A 125 8.07 -5.73 -1.05
CA GLY A 125 7.86 -4.30 -1.05
C GLY A 125 6.41 -3.91 -0.72
N SER A 126 6.30 -2.80 0.00
CA SER A 126 5.03 -2.23 0.45
C SER A 126 5.17 -0.71 0.47
N TYR A 127 4.33 -0.05 -0.32
CA TYR A 127 4.45 1.36 -0.60
C TYR A 127 3.11 2.07 -0.50
N PHE A 128 3.17 3.34 -0.12
CA PHE A 128 1.99 4.14 0.17
C PHE A 128 2.07 5.49 -0.51
N GLN A 129 0.93 5.95 -0.99
CA GLN A 129 0.73 7.31 -1.48
C GLN A 129 -0.45 7.93 -0.73
N SER A 130 -0.23 9.09 -0.11
CA SER A 130 -1.29 9.95 0.38
C SER A 130 -2.11 10.52 -0.79
N ASN A 131 -3.29 11.07 -0.49
CA ASN A 131 -4.14 11.73 -1.49
C ASN A 131 -3.41 12.85 -2.26
N GLY A 132 -2.55 13.60 -1.56
CA GLY A 132 -1.73 14.65 -2.17
C GLY A 132 -0.70 14.06 -3.15
N GLN A 133 -0.01 12.99 -2.72
CA GLN A 133 0.96 12.30 -3.57
C GLN A 133 0.31 11.65 -4.79
N VAL A 134 -0.86 11.01 -4.64
CA VAL A 134 -1.62 10.47 -5.77
C VAL A 134 -1.91 11.59 -6.79
N SER A 135 -2.33 12.77 -6.33
CA SER A 135 -2.63 13.90 -7.21
C SER A 135 -1.37 14.43 -7.93
N GLU A 136 -0.24 14.50 -7.24
CA GLU A 136 1.06 14.91 -7.81
C GLU A 136 1.57 13.88 -8.83
N SER A 137 1.52 12.59 -8.48
CA SER A 137 1.86 11.47 -9.35
C SER A 137 0.97 11.44 -10.58
N PHE A 138 -0.33 11.70 -10.43
CA PHE A 138 -1.29 11.74 -11.53
C PHE A 138 -0.93 12.83 -12.53
N GLY A 139 -0.73 14.07 -12.06
CA GLY A 139 -0.34 15.18 -12.92
C GLY A 139 0.98 14.92 -13.64
N PHE A 140 1.94 14.27 -12.97
CA PHE A 140 3.20 13.87 -13.58
C PHE A 140 3.01 12.82 -14.68
N LEU A 141 2.30 11.71 -14.42
CA LEU A 141 2.08 10.68 -15.43
C LEU A 141 1.23 11.17 -16.59
N GLN A 142 0.30 12.10 -16.36
CA GLN A 142 -0.43 12.76 -17.46
C GLN A 142 0.49 13.56 -18.38
N GLN A 143 1.49 14.24 -17.82
CA GLN A 143 2.49 14.95 -18.64
C GLN A 143 3.39 13.94 -19.36
N LEU A 144 3.84 12.90 -18.66
CA LEU A 144 4.67 11.84 -19.24
C LEU A 144 3.97 11.16 -20.43
N ALA A 145 2.66 10.89 -20.32
CA ALA A 145 1.84 10.32 -21.38
C ALA A 145 1.79 11.18 -22.65
N GLN A 146 1.98 12.51 -22.55
CA GLN A 146 2.03 13.39 -23.72
C GLN A 146 3.35 13.23 -24.50
N GLU A 147 4.43 12.89 -23.82
CA GLU A 147 5.77 12.75 -24.39
C GLU A 147 6.07 11.28 -24.79
N HIS A 148 5.54 10.33 -24.02
CA HIS A 148 5.82 8.90 -24.08
C HIS A 148 4.53 8.07 -24.03
N SER A 149 3.56 8.36 -24.89
CA SER A 149 2.29 7.61 -24.93
C SER A 149 2.52 6.13 -25.26
N SER A 150 2.17 5.24 -24.33
CA SER A 150 2.06 3.79 -24.52
C SER A 150 0.80 3.25 -23.82
N GLU A 151 0.46 1.98 -24.04
CA GLU A 151 -0.67 1.34 -23.34
C GLU A 151 -0.42 1.32 -21.83
N GLU A 152 0.78 0.91 -21.42
CA GLU A 152 1.21 0.82 -20.02
C GLU A 152 1.18 2.17 -19.31
N VAL A 153 1.63 3.24 -19.98
CA VAL A 153 1.57 4.59 -19.42
C VAL A 153 0.13 5.07 -19.26
N ASN A 154 -0.74 4.76 -20.22
CA ASN A 154 -2.15 5.12 -20.12
C ASN A 154 -2.86 4.34 -18.99
N GLU A 155 -2.54 3.05 -18.81
CA GLU A 155 -3.03 2.26 -17.67
C GLU A 155 -2.59 2.85 -16.33
N ALA A 156 -1.33 3.28 -16.22
CA ALA A 156 -0.82 3.95 -15.02
C ALA A 156 -1.53 5.29 -14.75
N VAL A 157 -1.84 6.06 -15.79
CA VAL A 157 -2.66 7.27 -15.69
C VAL A 157 -4.07 6.94 -15.21
N GLU A 158 -4.70 5.88 -15.74
CA GLU A 158 -6.05 5.45 -15.34
C GLU A 158 -6.09 4.98 -13.87
N LEU A 159 -5.10 4.22 -13.41
CA LEU A 159 -4.96 3.81 -12.01
C LEU A 159 -4.94 5.04 -11.08
N LEU A 160 -4.07 6.02 -11.35
CA LEU A 160 -3.98 7.23 -10.53
C LEU A 160 -5.22 8.12 -10.65
N GLN A 161 -5.88 8.10 -11.81
CA GLN A 161 -7.15 8.80 -12.01
C GLN A 161 -8.24 8.23 -11.10
N ARG A 162 -8.36 6.90 -10.99
CA ARG A 162 -9.34 6.23 -10.10
C ARG A 162 -9.13 6.65 -8.65
N ALA A 163 -7.88 6.63 -8.18
CA ALA A 163 -7.55 7.05 -6.81
C ALA A 163 -7.83 8.55 -6.55
N THR A 164 -7.51 9.40 -7.53
CA THR A 164 -7.82 10.84 -7.47
C THR A 164 -9.33 11.09 -7.40
N GLN A 165 -10.13 10.38 -8.23
CA GLN A 165 -11.59 10.49 -8.23
C GLN A 165 -12.22 10.00 -6.92
N ALA A 166 -11.65 8.96 -6.31
CA ALA A 166 -12.06 8.47 -5.00
C ALA A 166 -11.67 9.43 -3.85
N GLN A 167 -10.81 10.42 -4.10
CA GLN A 167 -10.20 11.27 -3.08
C GLN A 167 -9.56 10.43 -1.97
N LYS A 168 -8.77 9.43 -2.37
CA LYS A 168 -8.09 8.47 -1.49
C LYS A 168 -6.62 8.34 -1.87
N GLY A 169 -5.86 7.67 -1.01
CA GLY A 169 -4.50 7.29 -1.29
C GLY A 169 -4.41 5.98 -2.08
N LEU A 170 -3.20 5.47 -2.23
CA LEU A 170 -2.90 4.16 -2.76
C LEU A 170 -2.02 3.37 -1.81
N TYR A 171 -2.30 2.07 -1.72
CA TYR A 171 -1.40 1.06 -1.18
C TYR A 171 -0.93 0.17 -2.32
N VAL A 172 0.37 -0.07 -2.42
CA VAL A 172 1.02 -0.82 -3.50
C VAL A 172 1.88 -1.94 -2.93
N THR A 173 1.75 -3.14 -3.49
CA THR A 173 2.51 -4.34 -3.11
C THR A 173 2.60 -5.31 -4.28
N PHE A 174 3.12 -6.53 -4.08
CA PHE A 174 3.40 -7.51 -5.13
C PHE A 174 2.95 -8.93 -4.75
#